data_AF-A0A4Q5YBX0-F1
#
_entry.id   AF-A0A4Q5YBX0-F1
#
_cell.length_a   1.000
_cell.length_b   1.000
_cell.length_c   1.000
_cell.angle_alpha   90.00
_cell.angle_beta   90.00
_cell.angle_gamma   90.00
#
_symmetry.space_group_name_H-M   'P 1'
#
loop_
_entity.id
_entity.type
_entity.pdbx_description
1 polymer ?
#
loop_
_entity_poly.entity_id
_entity_poly.type
_entity_poly.pdbx_seq_one_letter_code
_entity_poly.pdbx_strand_id
1 'polypeptide(L)' 'MSRTIKNIFMEGAISPLFISESIAKHASKKDIGAHSIFLGQIREDVIDGNTVKAIEYTAYEEMASEKMHEIREE' A
#
# COMPACT_ATOMS: atom_id res chain seq x y z
N MET A 1 26.03 0.75 -8.56
CA MET A 1 25.30 1.76 -7.76
C MET A 1 24.51 1.01 -6.70
N SER A 2 24.48 1.48 -5.45
CA SER A 2 23.73 0.79 -4.38
C SER A 2 22.24 0.82 -4.68
N ARG A 3 21.59 -0.34 -4.56
CA ARG A 3 20.16 -0.52 -4.79
C ARG A 3 19.41 0.06 -3.58
N THR A 4 18.79 1.23 -3.71
CA THR A 4 18.00 1.83 -2.62
C THR A 4 16.57 1.31 -2.67
N ILE A 5 16.25 0.34 -1.83
CA ILE A 5 14.89 -0.19 -1.66
C ILE A 5 14.12 0.78 -0.75
N LYS A 6 13.00 1.31 -1.23
CA LYS A 6 12.12 2.15 -0.41
C LYS A 6 11.33 1.27 0.54
N ASN A 7 11.20 1.70 1.80
CA ASN A 7 10.26 1.07 2.71
C ASN A 7 8.82 1.32 2.22
N ILE A 8 8.08 0.24 2.08
CA ILE A 8 6.67 0.22 1.64
C ILE A 8 5.71 -0.16 2.76
N PHE A 9 6.23 -0.59 3.90
CA PHE A 9 5.44 -0.99 5.05
C PHE A 9 5.04 0.23 5.89
N MET A 10 3.87 0.13 6.51
CA MET A 10 3.39 1.12 7.45
C MET A 10 2.68 0.41 8.60
N GLU A 11 3.00 0.85 9.82
CA GLU A 11 2.34 0.37 11.02
C GLU A 11 0.96 1.02 11.18
N GLY A 12 -0.06 0.20 11.35
CA GLY A 12 -1.44 0.63 11.54
C GLY A 12 -2.20 0.97 10.25
N ALA A 13 -3.37 1.60 10.43
CA ALA A 13 -4.29 1.87 9.33
C ALA A 13 -3.75 2.95 8.37
N ILE A 14 -3.97 2.74 7.07
CA ILE A 14 -3.67 3.77 6.07
C ILE A 14 -4.69 4.90 6.15
N SER A 15 -4.21 6.10 6.49
CA SER A 15 -5.04 7.30 6.50
C SER A 15 -5.52 7.66 5.10
N PRO A 16 -6.82 7.99 4.92
CA PRO A 16 -7.33 8.52 3.66
C PRO A 16 -6.58 9.77 3.18
N LEU A 17 -6.09 10.61 4.12
CA LEU A 17 -5.31 11.80 3.80
C LEU A 17 -4.00 11.43 3.11
N PHE A 18 -3.30 10.40 3.59
CA PHE A 18 -2.05 9.93 3.00
C PHE A 18 -2.24 9.48 1.54
N ILE A 19 -3.36 8.81 1.24
CA ILE A 19 -3.73 8.41 -0.12
C ILE A 19 -3.94 9.66 -0.99
N SER A 20 -4.71 10.64 -0.49
CA SER A 20 -4.99 11.88 -1.23
C SER A 20 -3.72 12.68 -1.55
N GLU A 21 -2.80 12.81 -0.59
CA GLU A 21 -1.52 13.50 -0.79
C GLU A 21 -0.63 12.78 -1.81
N SER A 22 -0.65 11.44 -1.80
CA SER A 22 0.13 10.63 -2.74
C SER A 22 -0.34 10.84 -4.18
N ILE A 23 -1.66 10.97 -4.39
CA ILE A 23 -2.25 11.33 -5.69
C ILE A 23 -1.84 12.77 -6.05
N ALA A 24 -1.99 13.72 -5.14
CA ALA A 24 -1.67 15.13 -5.38
C ALA A 24 -0.21 15.36 -5.78
N LYS A 25 0.74 14.61 -5.20
CA LYS A 25 2.18 14.67 -5.56
C LYS A 25 2.46 14.37 -7.03
N HIS A 26 1.56 13.64 -7.71
CA HIS A 26 1.71 13.31 -9.12
C HIS A 26 1.11 14.36 -10.06
N ALA A 27 0.40 15.37 -9.55
CA ALA A 27 -0.21 16.43 -10.35
C ALA A 27 0.80 17.30 -11.14
N SER A 28 2.07 17.29 -10.73
CA SER A 28 3.17 17.96 -11.43
C SER A 28 3.61 17.23 -12.70
N LYS A 29 3.32 15.92 -12.83
CA LYS A 29 3.63 15.12 -14.01
C LYS A 29 2.56 15.38 -15.06
N LYS A 30 2.92 16.10 -16.13
CA LYS A 30 1.97 16.46 -17.21
C LYS A 30 1.90 15.42 -18.32
N ASP A 31 2.82 14.45 -18.33
CA ASP A 31 2.88 13.37 -19.32
C ASP A 31 2.00 12.16 -18.96
N ILE A 32 1.21 12.23 -17.89
CA ILE A 32 0.32 11.15 -17.44
C ILE A 32 -1.14 11.56 -17.60
N GLY A 33 -1.93 10.73 -18.31
CA GLY A 33 -3.34 10.99 -18.59
C GLY A 33 -4.32 10.39 -17.57
N ALA A 34 -3.88 9.44 -16.74
CA ALA A 34 -4.71 8.77 -15.75
C ALA A 34 -3.87 8.15 -14.63
N HIS A 35 -4.51 7.90 -13.48
CA HIS A 35 -3.98 7.09 -12.38
C HIS A 35 -4.90 5.90 -12.15
N SER A 36 -4.32 4.72 -11.96
CA SER A 36 -5.04 3.52 -11.53
C SER A 36 -4.59 3.17 -10.12
N ILE A 37 -5.55 2.92 -9.23
CA ILE A 37 -5.29 2.65 -7.81
C ILE A 37 -6.15 1.47 -7.38
N PHE A 38 -5.52 0.52 -6.69
CA PHE A 38 -6.19 -0.57 -6.00
C PHE A 38 -6.10 -0.35 -4.49
N LEU A 39 -7.23 -0.40 -3.79
CA LEU A 39 -7.32 -0.21 -2.34
C LEU A 39 -8.00 -1.41 -1.70
N GLY A 40 -7.30 -2.10 -0.82
CA GLY A 40 -7.89 -3.11 0.05
C GLY A 40 -8.45 -2.46 1.32
N GLN A 41 -9.69 -2.77 1.67
CA GLN A 41 -10.35 -2.31 2.90
C GLN A 41 -10.73 -3.51 3.77
N ILE A 42 -10.49 -3.39 5.08
CA ILE A 42 -10.98 -4.36 6.06
C ILE A 42 -12.49 -4.26 6.15
N ARG A 43 -13.18 -5.38 5.97
CA ARG A 43 -14.64 -5.46 6.05
C ARG A 43 -15.06 -5.82 7.48
N GLU A 44 -16.12 -5.20 7.96
CA GLU A 44 -16.76 -5.54 9.24
C GLU A 44 -17.67 -6.78 9.10
N ASP A 45 -17.13 -7.84 8.51
CA ASP A 45 -17.87 -9.09 8.29
C ASP A 45 -18.24 -9.74 9.63
N VAL A 46 -19.36 -10.47 9.67
CA VAL A 46 -19.78 -11.27 10.83
C VAL A 46 -19.44 -12.74 10.55
N ILE A 47 -18.55 -13.30 11.36
CA ILE A 47 -18.10 -14.70 11.26
C ILE A 47 -18.39 -15.39 12.59
N ASP A 48 -19.17 -16.47 12.57
CA ASP A 48 -19.60 -17.22 13.76
C ASP A 48 -20.22 -16.33 14.85
N GLY A 49 -20.99 -15.31 14.43
CA GLY A 49 -21.63 -14.34 15.34
C GLY A 49 -20.71 -13.24 15.88
N ASN A 50 -19.43 -13.21 15.47
CA ASN A 50 -18.46 -12.19 15.87
C ASN A 50 -18.17 -11.20 14.74
N THR A 51 -18.13 -9.91 15.06
CA THR A 51 -17.76 -8.86 14.10
C THR A 51 -16.24 -8.74 13.99
N VAL A 52 -15.71 -8.78 12.77
CA VAL A 52 -14.30 -8.50 12.49
C VAL A 52 -13.96 -7.06 12.87
N LYS A 53 -13.03 -6.88 13.80
CA LYS A 53 -12.55 -5.55 14.24
C LYS A 53 -11.33 -5.06 13.48
N ALA A 54 -10.41 -5.97 13.14
CA ALA A 54 -9.16 -5.67 12.46
C ALA A 54 -8.59 -6.94 11.82
N ILE A 55 -7.63 -6.77 10.93
CA ILE A 55 -6.76 -7.85 10.43
C ILE A 55 -5.33 -7.49 10.81
N GLU A 56 -4.63 -8.43 11.43
CA GLU A 56 -3.20 -8.35 11.69
C GLU A 56 -2.43 -8.84 10.46
N TYR A 57 -1.45 -8.07 10.01
CA TYR A 57 -0.59 -8.41 8.89
C TYR A 57 0.83 -8.62 9.39
N THR A 58 1.46 -9.71 8.96
CA THR A 58 2.87 -10.00 9.22
C THR A 58 3.56 -10.41 7.92
N ALA A 59 4.86 -10.14 7.82
CA ALA A 59 5.66 -10.49 6.65
C ALA A 59 7.12 -10.69 7.04
N TYR A 60 7.87 -11.43 6.22
CA TYR A 60 9.32 -11.32 6.21
C TYR A 60 9.70 -10.11 5.35
N GLU A 61 10.06 -8.99 5.99
CA GLU A 61 10.06 -7.68 5.35
C GLU A 61 11.16 -7.55 4.30
N GLU A 62 12.32 -8.17 4.51
CA GLU A 62 13.44 -8.15 3.56
C GLU A 62 13.04 -8.81 2.24
N MET A 63 12.58 -10.06 2.29
CA MET A 63 12.12 -10.80 1.12
C MET A 63 10.97 -10.08 0.40
N ALA A 64 9.99 -9.57 1.15
CA ALA A 64 8.86 -8.86 0.58
C ALA A 64 9.28 -7.55 -0.09
N SER A 65 10.23 -6.81 0.50
CA SER A 65 10.76 -5.57 -0.08
C SER A 65 11.54 -5.82 -1.37
N GLU A 66 12.31 -6.91 -1.43
CA GLU A 66 13.00 -7.32 -2.66
C GLU A 66 12.01 -7.66 -3.77
N LYS A 67 10.99 -8.47 -3.47
CA LYS A 67 9.96 -8.86 -4.45
C LYS A 67 9.13 -7.68 -4.95
N MET A 68 8.74 -6.78 -4.06
CA MET A 68 7.96 -5.59 -4.44
C MET A 68 8.78 -4.60 -5.26
N HIS A 69 10.10 -4.55 -5.05
CA HIS A 69 10.98 -3.78 -5.90
C HIS A 69 11.13 -4.42 -7.29
N GLU A 70 11.24 -5.74 -7.41
CA GLU A 70 11.20 -6.44 -8.72
C GLU A 70 9.92 -6.11 -9.49
N ILE A 71 8.74 -6.25 -8.86
CA ILE A 71 7.43 -5.94 -9.45
C ILE A 71 7.32 -4.48 -9.92
N ARG A 72 8.02 -3.55 -9.27
CA ARG A 72 7.99 -2.13 -9.63
C ARG A 72 8.84 -1.81 -10.87
N GLU A 73 9.89 -2.58 -11.12
CA GLU A 73 10.81 -2.34 -12.23
C GLU A 73 10.47 -3.17 -13.49
N GLU A 74 9.71 -4.26 -13.34
CA GLU A 74 9.04 -4.96 -14.45
C GLU A 74 7.96 -4.10 -15.11
#